data_AF-A0A2N0ZW59-F1
#
_entry.id   AF-A0A2N0ZW59-F1
#
_cell.length_a   1.000
_cell.length_b   1.000
_cell.length_c   1.000
_cell.angle_alpha   90.00
_cell.angle_beta   90.00
_cell.angle_gamma   90.00
#
_symmetry.space_group_name_H-M   'P 1'
#
loop_
_entity.id
_entity.type
_entity.pdbx_description
1 polymer ?
#
loop_
_entity_poly.entity_id
_entity_poly.type
_entity_poly.pdbx_seq_one_letter_code
_entity_poly.pdbx_strand_id
1 'polypeptide(L)'
;MKSIKLFTLSICTLSLTACFTPTGQLFGEQKDYLKNDLGQIVNECTDEINPMTGEITFNGVAKSKANAFWIRNNLPKGTLYYVCEGAQTVLPKDCQGKPLTTPEIRRYWKKYNLPVGTTEFNCSSGVPKVANDS
;
A
#
# COMPACT_ATOMS: atom_id res chain seq x y z
N MET A 1 20.90 -70.75 -15.86
CA MET A 1 20.51 -70.63 -14.43
C MET A 1 20.10 -69.17 -14.22
N LYS A 2 18.80 -68.84 -14.22
CA LYS A 2 17.93 -68.61 -13.02
C LYS A 2 18.64 -67.70 -12.00
N SER A 3 18.13 -66.54 -11.59
CA SER A 3 16.73 -66.15 -11.37
C SER A 3 16.53 -64.62 -11.29
N ILE A 4 15.45 -64.15 -11.92
CA ILE A 4 14.78 -62.86 -11.69
C ILE A 4 14.06 -62.92 -10.34
N LYS A 5 14.16 -61.87 -9.51
CA LYS A 5 13.11 -61.49 -8.56
C LYS A 5 12.94 -59.98 -8.51
N LEU A 6 11.77 -59.60 -9.03
CA LEU A 6 11.06 -58.35 -8.92
C LEU A 6 10.71 -58.11 -7.43
N PHE A 7 10.94 -56.91 -6.91
CA PHE A 7 10.28 -56.43 -5.70
C PHE A 7 9.74 -55.01 -5.92
N THR A 8 8.56 -54.84 -5.35
CA THR A 8 7.48 -53.92 -5.70
C THR A 8 7.62 -52.53 -5.12
N LEU A 9 6.93 -51.59 -5.78
CA LEU A 9 6.57 -50.25 -5.33
C LEU A 9 6.30 -50.14 -3.82
N SER A 10 6.81 -49.07 -3.21
CA SER A 10 6.15 -48.41 -2.08
C SER A 10 6.26 -46.90 -2.27
N ILE A 11 5.16 -46.30 -2.72
CA ILE A 11 4.89 -44.87 -2.71
C ILE A 11 4.60 -44.52 -1.24
N CYS A 12 5.46 -43.69 -0.63
CA CYS A 12 5.11 -42.98 0.61
C CYS A 12 4.94 -41.51 0.27
N THR A 13 3.69 -41.09 0.41
CA THR A 13 3.14 -39.76 0.23
C THR A 13 3.62 -38.79 1.30
N LEU A 14 3.73 -37.53 0.88
CA LEU A 14 3.53 -36.29 1.61
C LEU A 14 3.93 -36.27 3.10
N SER A 15 5.02 -35.57 3.37
CA SER A 15 5.01 -34.56 4.43
C SER A 15 5.58 -33.27 3.85
N LEU A 16 4.69 -32.43 3.30
CA LEU A 16 4.96 -31.00 3.20
C LEU A 16 5.15 -30.51 4.63
N THR A 17 6.39 -30.39 5.08
CA THR A 17 6.71 -29.48 6.16
C THR A 17 6.51 -28.08 5.59
N ALA A 18 5.33 -27.52 5.83
CA ALA A 18 5.07 -26.12 5.60
C ALA A 18 6.06 -25.30 6.43
N CYS A 19 7.10 -24.81 5.78
CA CYS A 19 7.67 -23.53 6.17
C CYS A 19 6.54 -22.51 6.00
N PHE A 20 6.16 -21.79 7.05
CA PHE A 20 5.99 -20.33 7.04
C PHE A 20 5.71 -19.85 8.47
N THR A 21 6.38 -18.76 8.79
CA THR A 21 6.60 -18.15 10.10
C THR A 21 5.44 -17.23 10.51
N PRO A 22 5.60 -16.46 11.60
CA PRO A 22 4.68 -16.39 12.72
C PRO A 22 3.39 -15.63 12.39
N THR A 23 2.35 -15.90 13.19
CA THR A 23 1.19 -15.03 13.40
C THR A 23 1.64 -13.61 13.75
N GLY A 24 1.74 -12.76 12.73
CA GLY A 24 1.82 -11.32 12.84
C GLY A 24 0.41 -10.78 12.64
N GLN A 25 -0.30 -10.56 13.74
CA GLN A 25 -1.51 -9.76 13.75
C GLN A 25 -1.11 -8.32 13.42
N LEU A 26 -1.08 -7.97 12.12
CA LEU A 26 -0.87 -6.61 11.67
C LEU A 26 -2.21 -5.88 11.67
N PHE A 27 -2.61 -5.38 12.84
CA PHE A 27 -3.49 -4.22 12.89
C PHE A 27 -2.65 -2.99 12.52
N GLY A 28 -2.64 -2.67 11.23
CA GLY A 28 -2.18 -1.40 10.69
C GLY A 28 -3.16 -0.99 9.61
N GLU A 29 -3.74 0.21 9.72
CA GLU A 29 -4.53 0.80 8.64
C GLU A 29 -3.68 0.77 7.35
N GLN A 30 -4.08 -0.03 6.36
CA GLN A 30 -3.51 0.06 5.01
C GLN A 30 -3.89 1.42 4.43
N LYS A 31 -2.90 2.28 4.18
CA LYS A 31 -3.09 3.62 3.61
C LYS A 31 -2.35 3.72 2.29
N ASP A 32 -2.90 3.10 1.27
CA ASP A 32 -2.35 3.17 -0.08
C ASP A 32 -2.36 4.61 -0.61
N TYR A 33 -1.31 4.94 -1.36
CA TYR A 33 -1.10 6.28 -1.87
C TYR A 33 -1.61 6.43 -3.28
N LEU A 34 -2.38 7.48 -3.46
CA LEU A 34 -3.07 7.73 -4.71
C LEU A 34 -2.44 8.96 -5.37
N LYS A 35 -1.92 8.72 -6.58
CA LYS A 35 -1.27 9.74 -7.39
C LYS A 35 -2.16 10.16 -8.56
N ASN A 36 -2.54 11.43 -8.61
CA ASN A 36 -3.17 12.00 -9.81
C ASN A 36 -2.10 12.45 -10.81
N ASP A 37 -1.25 11.53 -11.28
CA ASP A 37 -0.03 11.91 -12.01
C ASP A 37 -0.30 12.46 -13.41
N LEU A 38 -1.47 12.14 -13.99
CA LEU A 38 -1.79 12.46 -15.39
C LEU A 38 -3.02 13.36 -15.53
N GLY A 39 -3.68 13.76 -14.44
CA GLY A 39 -4.86 14.60 -14.50
C GLY A 39 -6.05 13.97 -15.24
N GLN A 40 -6.02 12.65 -15.48
CA GLN A 40 -7.04 11.92 -16.24
C GLN A 40 -8.05 11.22 -15.32
N ILE A 41 -7.57 10.65 -14.21
CA ILE A 41 -8.37 9.92 -13.22
C ILE A 41 -7.83 10.26 -11.83
N VAL A 42 -8.71 10.67 -10.93
CA VAL A 42 -8.45 10.74 -9.49
C VAL A 42 -8.91 9.42 -8.89
N ASN A 43 -8.18 8.83 -7.96
CA ASN A 43 -8.63 7.60 -7.32
C ASN A 43 -9.34 7.98 -6.02
N GLU A 44 -10.51 7.41 -5.76
CA GLU A 44 -11.24 7.56 -4.50
C GLU A 44 -11.01 6.30 -3.66
N CYS A 45 -10.67 6.52 -2.40
CA CYS A 45 -10.53 5.47 -1.41
C CYS A 45 -11.85 4.70 -1.25
N THR A 46 -11.76 3.42 -0.95
CA THR A 46 -12.91 2.59 -0.67
C THR A 46 -12.64 1.71 0.55
N ASP A 47 -13.71 1.18 1.10
CA ASP A 47 -13.73 0.19 2.18
C ASP A 47 -13.59 -1.24 1.63
N GLU A 48 -13.59 -1.39 0.30
CA GLU A 48 -13.56 -2.68 -0.37
C GLU A 48 -12.12 -3.19 -0.40
N ILE A 49 -11.95 -4.41 0.10
CA ILE A 49 -10.67 -5.11 0.07
C ILE A 49 -10.76 -6.16 -1.03
N ASN A 50 -9.76 -6.19 -1.91
CA ASN A 50 -9.62 -7.25 -2.89
C ASN A 50 -9.38 -8.57 -2.15
N PRO A 51 -10.29 -9.56 -2.22
CA PRO A 51 -10.17 -10.79 -1.44
C PRO A 51 -9.00 -11.68 -1.87
N MET A 52 -8.40 -11.42 -3.04
CA MET A 52 -7.25 -12.18 -3.54
C MET A 52 -5.91 -11.57 -3.14
N THR A 53 -5.81 -10.24 -3.08
CA THR A 53 -4.56 -9.53 -2.75
C THR A 53 -4.52 -9.02 -1.31
N GLY A 54 -5.68 -8.86 -0.67
CA GLY A 54 -5.80 -8.20 0.63
C GLY A 54 -5.53 -6.69 0.57
N GLU A 55 -5.56 -6.08 -0.61
CA GLU A 55 -5.32 -4.64 -0.80
C GLU A 55 -6.65 -3.87 -0.94
N ILE A 56 -6.65 -2.59 -0.59
CA ILE A 56 -7.80 -1.70 -0.79
C ILE A 56 -8.04 -1.49 -2.29
N THR A 57 -9.29 -1.55 -2.73
CA THR A 57 -9.65 -1.20 -4.10
C THR A 57 -9.86 0.31 -4.24
N PHE A 58 -9.60 0.84 -5.43
CA PHE A 58 -9.78 2.27 -5.72
C PHE A 58 -10.79 2.49 -6.82
N ASN A 59 -11.66 3.46 -6.61
CA ASN A 59 -12.62 3.90 -7.62
C ASN A 59 -12.04 5.04 -8.45
N GLY A 60 -12.01 4.84 -9.77
CA GLY A 60 -11.63 5.88 -10.71
C GLY A 60 -12.68 7.00 -10.77
N VAL A 61 -12.28 8.20 -10.38
CA VAL A 61 -13.04 9.45 -10.50
C VAL A 61 -12.60 10.19 -11.75
N ALA A 62 -13.53 10.38 -12.68
CA ALA A 62 -13.30 11.14 -13.90
C ALA A 62 -12.79 12.56 -13.59
N LYS A 63 -11.88 13.08 -14.44
CA LYS A 63 -11.34 14.45 -14.32
C LYS A 63 -12.41 15.53 -14.10
N SER A 64 -13.54 15.43 -14.79
CA SER A 64 -14.66 16.39 -14.66
C SER A 64 -15.23 16.49 -13.25
N LYS A 65 -15.06 15.44 -12.43
CA LYS A 65 -15.50 15.37 -11.03
C LYS A 65 -14.39 15.68 -10.02
N ALA A 66 -13.16 15.95 -10.47
CA ALA A 66 -12.02 16.19 -9.58
C ALA A 66 -12.24 17.38 -8.62
N ASN A 67 -12.92 18.45 -9.06
CA ASN A 67 -13.21 19.59 -8.19
C ASN A 67 -14.15 19.20 -7.03
N ALA A 68 -15.19 18.43 -7.34
CA ALA A 68 -16.11 17.93 -6.32
C ALA A 68 -15.38 16.97 -5.36
N PHE A 69 -14.50 16.11 -5.89
CA PHE A 69 -13.67 15.22 -5.08
C PHE A 69 -12.84 15.99 -4.03
N TRP A 70 -12.11 17.04 -4.43
CA TRP A 70 -11.31 17.80 -3.47
C TRP A 70 -12.17 18.49 -2.42
N ILE A 71 -13.32 19.07 -2.81
CA ILE A 71 -14.24 19.72 -1.87
C ILE A 71 -14.78 18.71 -0.85
N ARG A 72 -15.25 17.54 -1.30
CA ARG A 72 -15.82 16.51 -0.41
C ARG A 72 -14.80 15.96 0.58
N ASN A 73 -13.55 15.83 0.17
CA ASN A 73 -12.47 15.32 1.02
C ASN A 73 -11.72 16.43 1.79
N ASN A 74 -12.20 17.68 1.73
CA ASN A 74 -11.54 18.84 2.33
C ASN A 74 -10.04 18.98 1.94
N LEU A 75 -9.74 18.69 0.67
CA LEU A 75 -8.40 18.77 0.11
C LEU A 75 -8.22 20.09 -0.66
N PRO A 76 -6.99 20.65 -0.68
CA PRO A 76 -6.67 21.72 -1.60
C PRO A 76 -6.91 21.31 -3.06
N LYS A 77 -7.43 22.23 -3.87
CA LYS A 77 -7.62 22.02 -5.29
C LYS A 77 -6.28 21.66 -5.96
N GLY A 78 -6.27 20.62 -6.79
CA GLY A 78 -5.06 20.15 -7.46
C GLY A 78 -4.16 19.28 -6.57
N THR A 79 -4.67 18.77 -5.44
CA THR A 79 -3.95 17.76 -4.66
C THR A 79 -3.68 16.54 -5.54
N LEU A 80 -2.41 16.22 -5.73
CA LEU A 80 -1.92 15.10 -6.53
C LEU A 80 -1.56 13.88 -5.68
N TYR A 81 -1.41 14.10 -4.38
CA TYR A 81 -0.78 13.19 -3.45
C TYR A 81 -1.61 13.12 -2.18
N TYR A 82 -2.19 11.95 -1.94
CA TYR A 82 -3.10 11.69 -0.84
C TYR A 82 -3.05 10.21 -0.49
N VAL A 83 -3.52 9.86 0.70
CA VAL A 83 -3.58 8.50 1.20
C VAL A 83 -5.00 8.18 1.66
N CYS A 84 -5.29 6.91 1.82
CA CYS A 84 -6.56 6.45 2.38
C CYS A 84 -6.46 6.26 3.89
N GLU A 85 -7.39 6.84 4.64
CA GLU A 85 -7.66 6.49 6.04
C GLU A 85 -9.01 5.76 6.06
N GLY A 86 -8.97 4.44 5.83
CA GLY A 86 -10.17 3.66 5.47
C GLY A 86 -10.80 4.18 4.18
N ALA A 87 -12.10 4.45 4.21
CA ALA A 87 -12.87 5.04 3.11
C ALA A 87 -12.48 6.49 2.77
N GLN A 88 -11.80 7.19 3.68
CA GLN A 88 -11.60 8.62 3.57
C GLN A 88 -10.29 8.94 2.85
N THR A 89 -10.35 9.88 1.90
CA THR A 89 -9.12 10.45 1.34
C THR A 89 -8.59 11.58 2.21
N VAL A 90 -7.31 11.51 2.59
CA VAL A 90 -6.66 12.55 3.39
C VAL A 90 -5.28 12.94 2.85
N LEU A 91 -4.75 14.07 3.32
CA LEU A 91 -3.35 14.44 3.08
C LEU A 91 -2.41 13.52 3.88
N PRO A 92 -1.28 13.11 3.28
CA PRO A 92 -0.24 12.41 4.01
C PRO A 92 0.32 13.29 5.12
N LYS A 93 0.80 12.69 6.20
CA LYS A 93 1.30 13.40 7.39
C LYS A 93 2.81 13.19 7.52
N ASP A 94 3.53 14.19 8.03
CA ASP A 94 4.94 14.02 8.40
C ASP A 94 5.11 13.27 9.72
N CYS A 95 6.36 13.03 10.13
CA CYS A 95 6.70 12.39 11.41
C CYS A 95 6.18 13.10 12.67
N GLN A 96 5.67 14.33 12.56
CA GLN A 96 5.06 15.07 13.67
C GLN A 96 3.52 15.08 13.58
N GLY A 97 2.95 14.37 12.61
CA GLY A 97 1.51 14.33 12.36
C GLY A 97 0.98 15.53 11.59
N LYS A 98 1.86 16.42 11.07
CA LYS A 98 1.43 17.59 10.29
C LYS A 98 0.98 17.12 8.90
N PRO A 99 -0.24 17.47 8.44
CA PRO A 99 -0.66 17.22 7.06
C PRO A 99 0.23 17.95 6.05
N LEU A 100 0.56 17.28 4.96
CA LEU A 100 1.42 17.78 3.89
C LEU A 100 0.62 17.93 2.60
N THR A 101 0.48 19.16 2.14
CA THR A 101 -0.02 19.43 0.79
C THR A 101 0.93 18.88 -0.29
N THR A 102 0.46 18.84 -1.55
CA THR A 102 1.29 18.38 -2.68
C THR A 102 2.65 19.08 -2.80
N PRO A 103 2.76 20.42 -2.68
CA PRO A 103 4.06 21.09 -2.65
C PRO A 103 4.90 20.76 -1.41
N GLU A 104 4.27 20.54 -0.25
CA GLU A 104 4.97 20.23 0.99
C GLU A 104 5.55 18.81 0.99
N ILE A 105 4.80 17.79 0.56
CA ILE A 105 5.34 16.43 0.50
C ILE A 105 6.47 16.29 -0.52
N ARG A 106 6.41 17.01 -1.65
CA ARG A 106 7.54 17.07 -2.60
C ARG A 106 8.81 17.65 -1.96
N ARG A 107 8.66 18.73 -1.18
CA ARG A 107 9.79 19.30 -0.42
C ARG A 107 10.27 18.34 0.66
N TYR A 108 9.36 17.61 1.30
CA TYR A 108 9.66 16.62 2.32
C TYR A 108 10.51 15.48 1.76
N TRP A 109 10.10 14.88 0.64
CA TRP A 109 10.89 13.86 -0.04
C TRP A 109 12.28 14.36 -0.40
N LYS A 110 12.37 15.55 -1.00
CA LYS A 110 13.66 16.16 -1.35
C LYS A 110 14.54 16.39 -0.12
N LYS A 111 13.98 16.92 0.97
CA LYS A 111 14.71 17.25 2.20
C LYS A 111 15.37 16.01 2.82
N TYR A 112 14.68 14.87 2.80
CA TYR A 112 15.14 13.64 3.43
C TYR A 112 15.63 12.57 2.44
N ASN A 113 15.83 12.96 1.18
CA ASN A 113 16.26 12.08 0.10
C ASN A 113 15.40 10.81 -0.03
N LEU A 114 14.08 10.98 0.07
CA LEU A 114 13.11 9.90 -0.05
C LEU A 114 12.69 9.74 -1.53
N PRO A 115 12.37 8.50 -1.96
CA PRO A 115 11.75 8.28 -3.26
C PRO A 115 10.48 9.12 -3.46
N VAL A 116 10.29 9.63 -4.67
CA VAL A 116 9.03 10.28 -5.04
C VAL A 116 7.93 9.23 -4.99
N GLY A 117 6.85 9.54 -4.29
CA GLY A 117 5.74 8.62 -4.08
C GLY A 117 5.89 7.78 -2.82
N THR A 118 6.91 7.97 -1.96
CA THR A 118 6.94 7.34 -0.63
C THR A 118 5.69 7.74 0.16
N THR A 119 4.98 6.71 0.62
CA THR A 119 3.61 6.75 1.15
C THR A 119 3.58 6.70 2.68
N GLU A 120 4.51 5.93 3.23
CA GLU A 120 4.69 5.69 4.65
C GLU A 120 6.09 6.07 5.07
N PHE A 121 6.17 6.76 6.20
CA PHE A 121 7.42 7.19 6.79
C PHE A 121 7.64 6.42 8.09
N ASN A 122 8.71 5.64 8.15
CA ASN A 122 9.21 5.17 9.42
C ASN A 122 9.90 6.33 10.14
N CYS A 123 9.30 6.76 11.25
CA CYS A 123 9.73 7.91 12.03
C CYS A 123 10.39 7.54 13.37
N SER A 124 10.73 6.26 13.57
CA SER A 124 11.30 5.74 14.83
C SER A 124 12.57 6.46 15.29
N SER A 125 13.36 7.00 14.34
CA SER A 125 14.57 7.79 14.63
C SER A 125 14.36 9.32 14.60
N GLY A 126 13.12 9.80 14.51
CA GLY A 126 12.80 11.24 14.35
C GLY A 126 13.12 11.84 12.97
N VAL A 127 13.79 11.07 12.11
CA VAL A 127 14.03 11.36 10.68
C VAL A 127 13.23 10.35 9.87
N PRO A 128 12.40 10.79 8.89
CA PRO A 128 11.62 9.88 8.07
C PRO A 128 12.54 9.00 7.23
N LYS A 129 12.23 7.71 7.20
CA LYS A 129 12.78 6.73 6.26
C LYS A 129 11.63 6.08 5.53
N VAL A 130 11.92 5.45 4.39
CA VAL A 130 10.95 4.53 3.76
C VAL A 130 10.59 3.47 4.81
N ALA A 131 9.30 3.24 5.05
CA ALA A 131 8.88 2.09 5.84
C ALA A 131 9.37 0.85 5.09
N ASN A 132 10.31 0.10 5.67
CA ASN A 132 10.88 -1.05 4.99
C ASN A 132 9.77 -2.02 4.60
N ASP A 133 9.69 -2.34 3.31
CA ASP A 133 9.12 -3.57 2.78
C ASP A 133 9.79 -4.72 3.55
N SER A 134 9.12 -5.25 4.58
CA SER A 134 9.61 -6.35 5.40
C SER A 134 8.81 -7.60 5.09
#